data_AF-A0A6G0L4G9-F1
#
_entry.id   AF-A0A6G0L4G9-F1
#
_cell.length_a   1.000
_cell.length_b   1.000
_cell.length_c   1.000
_cell.angle_alpha   90.00
_cell.angle_beta   90.00
_cell.angle_gamma   90.00
#
_symmetry.space_group_name_H-M   'P 1'
#
loop_
_entity.id
_entity.type
_entity.pdbx_description
1 polymer ?
#
loop_
_entity_poly.entity_id
_entity_poly.type
_entity_poly.pdbx_seq_one_letter_code
_entity_poly.pdbx_strand_id
1 'polypeptide(L)'
;MGRLAAYAHEPPAGLAGEQLWEPDCSYGPSNKVVGAVLPNGLIWRDFYTVKVEIGVCQGWSGLNTKAAIWRQYPGVQYIVLIRLSPSLRVYQYRLEQRENGQFPDYEDHMDIVNGTVLTFVARKPQQ
;
A
#
# COMPACT_ATOMS: atom_id res chain seq x y z
N MET A 1 16.76 -4.01 32.33
CA MET A 1 16.95 -3.23 31.09
C MET A 1 16.30 -4.03 29.96
N GLY A 2 15.19 -3.71 29.32
CA GLY A 2 14.31 -2.54 29.26
C GLY A 2 13.50 -2.75 27.98
N ARG A 3 12.44 -3.58 28.03
CA ARG A 3 11.57 -3.89 26.89
C ARG A 3 10.47 -2.84 26.89
N LEU A 4 10.48 -1.95 25.90
CA LEU A 4 9.42 -0.97 25.70
C LEU A 4 8.11 -1.72 25.45
N ALA A 5 7.15 -1.48 26.33
CA ALA A 5 5.83 -2.08 26.30
C ALA A 5 5.09 -1.64 25.03
N ALA A 6 4.50 -2.62 24.34
CA ALA A 6 3.56 -2.38 23.26
C ALA A 6 2.38 -1.55 23.82
N TYR A 7 2.12 -0.40 23.21
CA TYR A 7 1.03 0.47 23.61
C TYR A 7 -0.30 -0.13 23.19
N ALA A 8 -1.10 -0.44 24.19
CA ALA A 8 -2.51 -0.76 24.07
C ALA A 8 -3.27 0.45 23.47
N HIS A 9 -3.90 0.23 22.34
CA HIS A 9 -5.12 0.91 21.95
C HIS A 9 -6.02 -0.16 21.34
N GLU A 10 -7.26 -0.26 21.81
CA GLU A 10 -8.23 -1.14 21.17
C GLU A 10 -8.30 -0.81 19.67
N PRO A 11 -8.16 -1.81 18.78
CA PRO A 11 -8.27 -1.58 17.35
C PRO A 11 -9.69 -1.09 17.05
N PRO A 12 -9.87 -0.18 16.07
CA PRO A 12 -11.19 0.34 15.74
C PRO A 12 -12.18 -0.80 15.46
N ALA A 13 -13.44 -0.59 15.85
CA ALA A 13 -14.50 -1.58 15.72
C ALA A 13 -14.60 -2.07 14.26
N GLY A 14 -14.28 -3.36 14.07
CA GLY A 14 -14.11 -3.99 12.76
C GLY A 14 -12.82 -4.80 12.63
N LEU A 15 -11.81 -4.56 13.49
CA LEU A 15 -10.48 -5.19 13.41
C LEU A 15 -10.11 -6.04 14.65
N ALA A 16 -11.08 -6.34 15.52
CA ALA A 16 -10.84 -7.17 16.70
C ALA A 16 -10.66 -8.65 16.29
N GLY A 17 -9.40 -9.07 16.12
CA GLY A 17 -9.01 -10.44 15.77
C GLY A 17 -8.30 -10.58 14.42
N GLU A 18 -8.10 -9.49 13.69
CA GLU A 18 -7.44 -9.53 12.38
C GLU A 18 -5.91 -9.45 12.52
N GLN A 19 -5.22 -10.32 11.79
CA GLN A 19 -3.77 -10.29 11.65
C GLN A 19 -3.32 -8.88 11.25
N LEU A 20 -2.55 -8.22 12.12
CA LEU A 20 -1.99 -6.89 11.84
C LEU A 20 -0.92 -7.06 10.75
N TRP A 21 -1.31 -6.80 9.51
CA TRP A 21 -0.39 -6.77 8.39
C TRP A 21 0.25 -5.40 8.32
N GLU A 22 1.59 -5.37 8.19
CA GLU A 22 2.36 -4.14 8.03
C GLU A 22 3.08 -4.18 6.67
N PRO A 23 2.84 -3.20 5.78
CA PRO A 23 3.60 -3.07 4.54
C PRO A 23 4.99 -2.50 4.82
N ASP A 24 5.94 -2.69 3.90
CA ASP A 24 7.28 -2.12 4.04
C ASP A 24 7.26 -0.59 4.17
N CYS A 25 6.35 0.09 3.45
CA CYS A 25 6.05 1.52 3.62
C CYS A 25 4.56 1.82 3.36
N SER A 26 4.05 2.89 3.98
CA SER A 26 2.72 3.46 3.69
C SER A 26 2.78 4.99 3.61
N TYR A 27 1.97 5.56 2.73
CA TYR A 27 1.83 7.01 2.61
C TYR A 27 0.36 7.40 2.50
N GLY A 28 0.02 8.52 3.12
CA GLY A 28 -1.34 9.02 3.16
C GLY A 28 -1.39 10.51 3.44
N PRO A 29 -2.52 11.16 3.13
CA PRO A 29 -2.73 12.55 3.48
C PRO A 29 -2.86 12.70 5.00
N SER A 30 -2.62 13.92 5.47
CA SER A 30 -2.95 14.30 6.84
C SER A 30 -4.04 15.35 6.85
N ASN A 31 -4.60 15.62 8.03
CA ASN A 31 -5.56 16.70 8.24
C ASN A 31 -4.98 18.11 7.97
N LYS A 32 -3.69 18.23 7.66
CA LYS A 32 -3.02 19.49 7.29
C LYS A 32 -3.02 19.73 5.78
N VAL A 33 -3.35 18.71 4.97
CA VAL A 33 -3.36 18.81 3.51
C VAL A 33 -4.70 19.40 3.05
N VAL A 34 -4.65 20.53 2.35
CA VAL A 34 -5.84 21.18 1.80
C VAL A 34 -6.53 20.25 0.79
N GLY A 35 -7.85 20.06 0.95
CA GLY A 35 -8.66 19.21 0.08
C GLY A 35 -8.62 17.71 0.39
N ALA A 36 -7.88 17.29 1.42
CA ALA A 36 -7.93 15.91 1.89
C ALA A 36 -9.28 15.62 2.56
N VAL A 37 -9.95 14.55 2.11
CA VAL A 37 -11.21 14.07 2.69
C VAL A 37 -10.92 12.73 3.39
N LEU A 38 -11.25 12.65 4.67
CA LEU A 38 -11.14 11.41 5.44
C LEU A 38 -12.32 10.49 5.11
N PRO A 39 -12.10 9.27 4.61
CA PRO A 39 -13.18 8.31 4.38
C PRO A 39 -13.89 7.94 5.69
N ASN A 40 -15.20 7.66 5.60
CA ASN A 40 -15.98 7.19 6.74
C ASN A 40 -15.36 5.93 7.35
N GLY A 41 -15.30 5.88 8.68
CA GLY A 41 -14.77 4.74 9.42
C GLY A 41 -13.24 4.70 9.58
N LEU A 42 -12.51 5.70 9.05
CA LEU A 42 -11.07 5.84 9.28
C LEU A 42 -10.76 6.98 10.26
N ILE A 43 -9.57 6.90 10.87
CA ILE A 43 -8.92 8.04 11.54
C ILE A 43 -7.72 8.50 10.71
N TRP A 44 -7.36 9.78 10.82
CA TRP A 44 -6.23 10.35 10.06
C TRP A 44 -4.90 9.61 10.25
N ARG A 45 -4.66 9.02 11.43
CA ARG A 45 -3.45 8.24 11.71
C ARG A 45 -3.35 6.96 10.87
N ASP A 46 -4.49 6.41 10.48
CA ASP A 46 -4.59 5.12 9.79
C ASP A 46 -4.99 5.30 8.32
N PHE A 47 -5.19 6.54 7.87
CA PHE A 47 -5.61 6.84 6.50
C PHE A 47 -4.42 6.86 5.54
N TYR A 48 -4.18 5.70 4.91
CA TYR A 48 -3.16 5.52 3.88
C TYR A 48 -3.77 5.35 2.50
N THR A 49 -3.28 6.12 1.53
CA THR A 49 -3.69 6.01 0.12
C THR A 49 -2.70 5.22 -0.72
N VAL A 50 -1.46 5.04 -0.25
CA VAL A 50 -0.41 4.27 -0.93
C VAL A 50 0.15 3.21 0.01
N LYS A 51 0.27 1.98 -0.50
CA LYS A 51 0.97 0.86 0.12
C LYS A 51 2.17 0.47 -0.74
N VAL A 52 3.31 0.18 -0.12
CA VAL A 52 4.53 -0.24 -0.82
C VAL A 52 5.00 -1.57 -0.23
N GLU A 53 5.31 -2.51 -1.11
CA GLU A 53 5.87 -3.82 -0.77
C GLU A 53 7.15 -4.07 -1.55
N ILE A 54 8.15 -4.59 -0.85
CA ILE A 54 9.46 -4.94 -1.40
C ILE A 54 9.70 -6.43 -1.17
N GLY A 55 9.59 -7.19 -2.24
CA GLY A 55 9.87 -8.62 -2.25
C GLY A 55 11.33 -8.88 -2.59
N VAL A 56 12.18 -9.03 -1.56
CA VAL A 56 13.56 -9.52 -1.74
C VAL A 56 13.55 -11.05 -1.74
N CYS A 57 14.13 -11.67 -2.77
CA CYS A 57 14.09 -13.12 -2.97
C CYS A 57 12.66 -13.71 -3.14
N GLN A 58 11.63 -12.86 -3.21
CA GLN A 58 10.24 -13.25 -3.35
C GLN A 58 9.83 -13.21 -4.83
N GLY A 59 9.01 -14.19 -5.25
CA GLY A 59 8.35 -14.17 -6.55
C GLY A 59 7.13 -13.25 -6.58
N TRP A 60 6.63 -12.96 -7.78
CA TRP A 60 5.40 -12.19 -7.97
C TRP A 60 4.20 -12.79 -7.25
N SER A 61 4.08 -14.12 -7.16
CA SER A 61 3.00 -14.77 -6.41
C SER A 61 2.92 -14.33 -4.95
N GLY A 62 4.05 -14.16 -4.29
CA GLY A 62 4.10 -13.70 -2.91
C GLY A 62 3.74 -12.22 -2.76
N LEU A 63 4.18 -11.38 -3.70
CA LEU A 63 3.77 -9.97 -3.77
C LEU A 63 2.28 -9.83 -4.08
N ASN A 64 1.72 -10.68 -4.95
CA ASN A 64 0.30 -10.72 -5.29
C ASN A 64 -0.54 -11.06 -4.05
N THR A 65 -0.11 -11.99 -3.20
CA THR A 65 -0.80 -12.31 -1.94
C THR A 65 -0.86 -11.10 -1.01
N LYS A 66 0.24 -10.34 -0.87
CA LYS A 66 0.24 -9.11 -0.06
C LYS A 66 -0.62 -8.02 -0.68
N ALA A 67 -0.53 -7.83 -2.00
CA ALA A 67 -1.36 -6.88 -2.73
C ALA A 67 -2.85 -7.17 -2.51
N ALA A 68 -3.26 -8.44 -2.55
CA ALA A 68 -4.65 -8.84 -2.31
C ALA A 68 -5.18 -8.38 -0.95
N ILE A 69 -4.33 -8.37 0.09
CA ILE A 69 -4.67 -7.83 1.41
C ILE A 69 -4.88 -6.31 1.30
N TRP A 70 -3.94 -5.58 0.70
CA TRP A 70 -4.00 -4.12 0.57
C TRP A 70 -5.16 -3.61 -0.28
N ARG A 71 -5.61 -4.38 -1.27
CA ARG A 71 -6.79 -4.06 -2.08
C ARG A 71 -8.07 -3.97 -1.25
N GLN A 72 -8.13 -4.63 -0.09
CA GLN A 72 -9.27 -4.59 0.83
C GLN A 72 -9.23 -3.39 1.78
N TYR A 73 -8.06 -2.76 1.99
CA TYR A 73 -7.95 -1.67 2.95
C TYR A 73 -8.72 -0.42 2.46
N PRO A 74 -9.60 0.15 3.31
CA PRO A 74 -10.29 1.39 2.99
C PRO A 74 -9.29 2.52 2.74
N GLY A 75 -9.57 3.37 1.75
CA GLY A 75 -8.73 4.51 1.42
C GLY A 75 -7.53 4.23 0.51
N VAL A 76 -7.04 2.98 0.41
CA VAL A 76 -5.93 2.64 -0.49
C VAL A 76 -6.32 2.90 -1.95
N GLN A 77 -5.54 3.72 -2.64
CA GLN A 77 -5.72 4.03 -4.06
C GLN A 77 -4.59 3.47 -4.92
N TYR A 78 -3.42 3.24 -4.33
CA TYR A 78 -2.25 2.76 -5.04
C TYR A 78 -1.51 1.69 -4.24
N ILE A 79 -1.03 0.67 -4.93
CA ILE A 79 -0.14 -0.34 -4.39
C ILE A 79 1.10 -0.39 -5.28
N VAL A 80 2.27 -0.17 -4.70
CA VAL A 80 3.57 -0.27 -5.38
C VAL A 80 4.20 -1.59 -4.96
N LEU A 81 4.43 -2.47 -5.91
CA LEU A 81 5.11 -3.75 -5.68
C LEU A 81 6.48 -3.67 -6.32
N ILE A 82 7.54 -3.91 -5.55
CA ILE A 82 8.92 -3.94 -6.01
C ILE A 82 9.45 -5.35 -5.80
N ARG A 83 9.94 -5.96 -6.87
CA ARG A 83 10.55 -7.28 -6.85
C ARG A 83 12.05 -7.17 -7.07
N LEU A 84 12.81 -7.74 -6.14
CA LEU A 84 14.26 -7.84 -6.20
C LEU A 84 14.68 -9.32 -6.18
N SER A 85 15.39 -9.76 -7.22
CA SER A 85 15.98 -11.11 -7.22
C SER A 85 17.06 -11.27 -6.14
N PRO A 86 17.36 -12.50 -5.66
CA PRO A 86 18.36 -12.72 -4.62
C PRO A 86 19.76 -12.14 -4.91
N SER A 87 20.16 -12.16 -6.18
CA SER A 87 21.46 -11.63 -6.62
C SER A 87 21.40 -10.17 -7.09
N LEU A 88 20.26 -9.50 -6.88
CA LEU A 88 19.99 -8.14 -7.35
C LEU A 88 20.33 -7.98 -8.85
N ARG A 89 19.97 -8.97 -9.67
CA ARG A 89 20.09 -8.92 -11.13
C ARG A 89 18.79 -8.49 -11.80
N VAL A 90 17.67 -8.82 -11.18
CA VAL A 90 16.33 -8.40 -11.58
C VAL A 90 15.82 -7.39 -10.57
N TYR A 91 15.38 -6.25 -11.10
CA TYR A 91 14.71 -5.18 -10.40
C TYR A 91 13.46 -4.87 -11.20
N GLN A 92 12.29 -5.14 -10.65
CA GLN A 92 11.03 -4.93 -11.35
C GLN A 92 10.04 -4.27 -10.44
N TYR A 93 9.08 -3.55 -11.02
CA TYR A 93 7.98 -2.98 -10.29
C TYR A 93 6.64 -3.20 -11.00
N ARG A 94 5.59 -3.13 -10.20
CA ARG A 94 4.20 -2.98 -10.67
C ARG A 94 3.52 -1.90 -9.84
N LEU A 95 2.83 -1.00 -10.51
CA LEU A 95 1.94 -0.02 -9.89
C LEU A 95 0.51 -0.44 -10.15
N GLU A 96 -0.22 -0.76 -9.09
CA GLU A 96 -1.66 -0.99 -9.15
C GLU A 96 -2.37 0.29 -8.73
N GLN A 97 -3.26 0.79 -9.59
CA GLN A 97 -4.09 1.94 -9.30
C GLN A 97 -5.55 1.50 -9.20
N ARG A 98 -6.25 1.99 -8.18
CA ARG A 98 -7.69 1.81 -8.04
C ARG A 98 -8.40 2.68 -9.06
N GLU A 99 -9.26 2.08 -9.87
CA GLU A 99 -10.06 2.71 -10.91
C GLU A 99 -11.54 2.37 -10.66
N ASN A 100 -12.41 3.38 -10.60
CA ASN A 100 -13.85 3.19 -10.37
C ASN A 100 -14.17 2.28 -9.16
N GLY A 101 -13.37 2.39 -8.09
CA GLY A 101 -13.52 1.61 -6.86
C GLY A 101 -12.91 0.20 -6.89
N GLN A 102 -12.33 -0.23 -8.00
CA GLN A 102 -11.74 -1.57 -8.15
C GLN A 102 -10.26 -1.50 -8.54
N PHE A 103 -9.48 -2.52 -8.21
CA PHE A 103 -8.15 -2.69 -8.77
C PHE A 103 -8.26 -3.58 -10.01
N PRO A 104 -7.95 -3.06 -11.21
CA PRO A 104 -7.98 -3.87 -12.43
C PRO A 104 -7.00 -5.04 -12.33
N ASP A 105 -7.33 -6.12 -13.03
CA ASP A 105 -6.46 -7.29 -13.11
C ASP A 105 -5.37 -7.08 -14.17
N TYR A 106 -4.28 -6.46 -13.75
CA TYR A 106 -3.07 -6.30 -14.56
C TYR A 106 -1.90 -7.01 -13.88
N GLU A 107 -1.30 -7.97 -14.57
CA GLU A 107 -0.11 -8.68 -14.09
C GLU A 107 1.20 -8.12 -14.66
N ASP A 108 1.10 -7.17 -15.60
CA ASP A 108 2.25 -6.54 -16.23
C ASP A 108 3.12 -5.84 -15.20
N HIS A 109 4.42 -6.04 -15.36
CA HIS A 109 5.45 -5.45 -14.53
C HIS A 109 6.58 -4.94 -15.42
N MET A 110 7.26 -3.90 -14.96
CA MET A 110 8.29 -3.23 -15.72
C MET A 110 9.63 -3.37 -15.01
N ASP A 111 10.72 -3.40 -15.79
CA ASP A 111 12.06 -3.36 -15.24
C ASP A 111 12.36 -1.98 -14.64
N ILE A 112 13.00 -1.96 -13.47
CA ILE A 112 13.53 -0.74 -12.86
C ILE A 112 14.90 -0.50 -13.46
N VAL A 113 14.99 0.49 -14.33
CA VAL A 113 16.24 1.02 -14.90
C VAL A 113 16.57 2.37 -14.26
N ASN A 114 17.81 2.84 -14.43
CA ASN A 114 18.21 4.15 -13.93
C ASN A 114 17.31 5.25 -14.52
N GLY A 115 16.71 6.07 -13.66
CA GLY A 115 15.75 7.10 -14.06
C GLY A 115 14.30 6.63 -14.19
N THR A 116 13.94 5.43 -13.74
CA THR A 116 12.54 4.99 -13.68
C THR A 116 11.72 5.92 -12.79
N VAL A 117 10.62 6.46 -13.33
CA VAL A 117 9.70 7.36 -12.62
C VAL A 117 8.33 6.70 -12.49
N LEU A 118 7.84 6.59 -11.26
CA LEU A 118 6.47 6.17 -10.95
C LEU A 118 5.56 7.40 -10.93
N THR A 119 4.55 7.41 -11.82
CA THR A 119 3.58 8.51 -11.89
C THR A 119 2.27 8.09 -11.22
N PHE A 120 1.85 8.85 -10.22
CA PHE A 120 0.57 8.67 -9.54
C PHE A 120 -0.42 9.71 -10.08
N VAL A 121 -1.38 9.28 -10.89
CA VAL A 121 -2.36 10.20 -11.48
C VAL A 121 -3.59 10.27 -10.59
N ALA A 122 -3.65 11.30 -9.76
CA ALA A 122 -4.84 11.62 -8.98
C ALA A 122 -5.97 12.06 -9.94
N ARG A 123 -7.00 11.23 -10.08
CA ARG A 123 -8.23 11.63 -10.77
C ARG A 123 -9.11 12.40 -9.78
N LYS A 124 -9.73 13.48 -10.22
CA LYS A 124 -10.74 14.17 -9.42
C LYS A 124 -11.89 13.20 -9.15
N PRO A 125 -12.44 13.13 -7.93
CA PRO A 125 -13.68 12.40 -7.71
C PRO A 125 -14.75 12.98 -8.62
N GLN A 126 -15.47 12.11 -9.34
CA GLN A 126 -16.73 12.50 -9.98
C GLN A 126 -17.69 12.87 -8.86
N GLN A 127 -18.20 14.10 -8.90
CA GLN A 127 -19.24 14.60 -7.99
C GLN A 127 -20.57 13.91 -8.27
#